data_AF-A0A263DL90-F1
#
_entry.id   AF-A0A263DL90-F1
#
_cell.length_a   1.000
_cell.length_b   1.000
_cell.length_c   1.000
_cell.angle_alpha   90.00
_cell.angle_beta   90.00
_cell.angle_gamma   90.00
#
_symmetry.space_group_name_H-M   'P 1'
#
loop_
_entity.id
_entity.type
_entity.pdbx_description
1 polymer ?
#
loop_
_entity_poly.entity_id
_entity_poly.type
_entity_poly.pdbx_seq_one_letter_code
_entity_poly.pdbx_strand_id
1 'polypeptide(L)'
;MSVQPVAHTATRTPQEVLDAAVAAAHAGGRPDLADRLSATRRLLGTAPVTVQVAGGAQQDRTALVTALLRAGSTRPSFTFADPAGALGTAVDAVVLAVSAARVLGPADLDLVRALRHRSPRILLALTAIDRYPAWPGVLEADLARLRAAGVTAAPFAVSLDQHGLALASGNPSLAASSGIPALARRLDDIAEQAVLGTAWTAAQEALEAVAELAAAPRPGGRRRRTASDRDEPDPGRARRQQVLADGMAAASSDVEFDLRSRVRGAVADAERVVEASDPTRNWDELDAWLRARLTYEGEQTCALLGARAAAITAALERDLGGAPLPRQEPAELSDPFDGQPTRNAPLGRRKPLAARSRGLVMSAYGGLMMTLVLPRIAGVQLPLWAVVAAALGTAVLLGAATLSGERGRRLETSRTRARALIRHRADGFLLVAGKHNRDTLRRIQQDLRDECAARERAHPPLARSHTPARSGRPVDG
;
A
#
# COMPACT_ATOMS: atom_id res chain seq x y z
N MET A 1 -7.96 16.19 -57.80
CA MET A 1 -8.10 15.78 -56.38
C MET A 1 -7.13 14.65 -56.13
N SER A 2 -5.90 14.98 -55.76
CA SER A 2 -4.85 13.99 -55.51
C SER A 2 -4.91 13.58 -54.05
N VAL A 3 -5.30 12.34 -53.81
CA VAL A 3 -5.21 11.70 -52.49
C VAL A 3 -3.73 11.50 -52.20
N GLN A 4 -3.19 12.30 -51.28
CA GLN A 4 -1.85 12.07 -50.75
C GLN A 4 -1.86 10.79 -49.90
N PRO A 5 -0.89 9.88 -50.07
CA PRO A 5 -0.75 8.73 -49.19
C PRO A 5 -0.27 9.22 -47.82
N VAL A 6 -1.00 8.86 -46.76
CA VAL A 6 -0.57 9.12 -45.37
C VAL A 6 0.71 8.32 -45.13
N ALA A 7 1.82 9.04 -45.01
CA ALA A 7 3.14 8.50 -44.73
C ALA A 7 3.17 7.84 -43.34
N HIS A 8 3.85 6.69 -43.28
CA HIS A 8 4.38 5.97 -42.12
C HIS A 8 3.88 6.39 -40.72
N THR A 9 3.10 5.50 -40.14
CA THR A 9 2.77 5.34 -38.73
C THR A 9 4.01 5.54 -37.84
N ALA A 10 4.14 6.73 -37.25
CA ALA A 10 4.84 6.88 -35.98
C ALA A 10 4.15 5.94 -34.98
N THR A 11 4.91 5.09 -34.31
CA THR A 11 4.43 4.20 -33.24
C THR A 11 3.90 5.04 -32.09
N ARG A 12 2.66 5.52 -32.20
CA ARG A 12 2.00 6.27 -31.13
C ARG A 12 1.83 5.35 -29.95
N THR A 13 2.30 5.81 -28.79
CA THR A 13 2.07 5.07 -27.55
C THR A 13 0.55 4.94 -27.32
N PRO A 14 0.06 3.89 -26.64
CA PRO A 14 -1.38 3.74 -26.35
C PRO A 14 -1.97 4.97 -25.63
N GLN A 15 -1.16 5.65 -24.82
CA GLN A 15 -1.52 6.89 -24.15
C GLN A 15 -1.77 8.05 -25.14
N GLU A 16 -0.93 8.21 -26.17
CA GLU A 16 -1.13 9.23 -27.21
C GLU A 16 -2.38 8.98 -28.05
N VAL A 17 -2.73 7.71 -28.29
CA VAL A 17 -3.96 7.35 -29.01
C VAL A 17 -5.19 7.71 -28.17
N LEU A 18 -5.16 7.44 -26.87
CA LEU A 18 -6.22 7.84 -25.94
C LEU A 18 -6.30 9.37 -25.79
N ASP A 19 -5.18 10.07 -25.73
CA ASP A 19 -5.15 11.53 -25.66
C ASP A 19 -5.79 12.17 -26.91
N ALA A 20 -5.50 11.61 -28.09
CA ALA A 20 -6.14 12.03 -29.33
C ALA A 20 -7.66 11.71 -29.35
N ALA A 21 -8.08 10.56 -28.82
CA ALA A 21 -9.48 10.15 -28.74
C ALA A 21 -10.28 11.02 -27.74
N VAL A 22 -9.70 11.35 -26.59
CA VAL A 22 -10.30 12.27 -25.60
C VAL A 22 -10.49 13.66 -26.21
N ALA A 23 -9.49 14.18 -26.92
CA ALA A 23 -9.58 15.46 -27.61
C ALA A 23 -10.69 15.45 -28.70
N ALA A 24 -10.80 14.36 -29.47
CA ALA A 24 -11.86 14.19 -30.47
C ALA A 24 -13.26 14.11 -29.85
N ALA A 25 -13.41 13.42 -28.72
CA ALA A 25 -14.69 13.34 -27.99
C ALA A 25 -15.14 14.71 -27.45
N HIS A 26 -14.20 15.52 -26.93
CA HIS A 26 -14.49 16.90 -26.54
C HIS A 26 -14.90 17.78 -27.73
N ALA A 27 -14.20 17.67 -28.86
CA ALA A 27 -14.53 18.42 -30.08
C ALA A 27 -15.91 18.01 -30.66
N GLY A 28 -16.31 16.75 -30.45
CA GLY A 28 -17.62 16.22 -30.83
C GLY A 28 -18.76 16.53 -29.85
N GLY A 29 -18.50 17.23 -28.74
CA GLY A 29 -19.53 17.56 -27.74
C GLY A 29 -20.04 16.35 -26.95
N ARG A 30 -19.23 15.30 -26.80
CA ARG A 30 -19.56 14.06 -26.07
C ARG A 30 -18.71 13.93 -24.79
N PRO A 31 -19.07 14.66 -23.72
CA PRO A 31 -18.30 14.64 -22.47
C PRO A 31 -18.32 13.26 -21.79
N ASP A 32 -19.39 12.48 -22.00
CA ASP A 32 -19.54 11.10 -21.52
C ASP A 32 -18.47 10.15 -22.08
N LEU A 33 -18.13 10.30 -23.37
CA LEU A 33 -17.06 9.53 -24.00
C LEU A 33 -15.67 10.03 -23.56
N ALA A 34 -15.51 11.34 -23.42
CA ALA A 34 -14.25 11.93 -22.94
C ALA A 34 -13.92 11.48 -21.50
N ASP A 35 -14.93 11.38 -20.62
CA ASP A 35 -14.77 10.94 -19.25
C ASP A 35 -14.40 9.45 -19.16
N ARG A 36 -15.05 8.60 -19.97
CA ARG A 36 -14.73 7.17 -20.08
C ARG A 36 -13.30 6.95 -20.60
N LEU A 37 -12.93 7.56 -21.72
CA LEU A 37 -11.58 7.45 -22.30
C LEU A 37 -10.51 8.00 -21.35
N SER A 38 -10.82 9.07 -20.60
CA SER A 38 -9.94 9.61 -19.56
C SER A 38 -9.77 8.66 -18.38
N ALA A 39 -10.81 7.90 -18.00
CA ALA A 39 -10.71 6.87 -16.98
C ALA A 39 -9.80 5.72 -17.45
N THR A 40 -9.96 5.27 -18.69
CA THR A 40 -9.12 4.23 -19.29
C THR A 40 -7.65 4.69 -19.43
N ARG A 41 -7.41 5.95 -19.81
CA ARG A 41 -6.08 6.56 -19.83
C ARG A 41 -5.43 6.58 -18.44
N ARG A 42 -6.20 6.87 -17.38
CA ARG A 42 -5.69 6.82 -16.00
C ARG A 42 -5.28 5.41 -15.61
N LEU A 43 -6.10 4.41 -15.92
CA LEU A 43 -5.79 2.99 -15.65
C LEU A 43 -4.47 2.56 -16.30
N LEU A 44 -4.17 3.04 -17.51
CA LEU A 44 -2.90 2.79 -18.20
C LEU A 44 -1.69 3.47 -17.57
N GLY A 45 -1.89 4.60 -16.88
CA GLY A 45 -0.82 5.31 -16.17
C GLY A 45 -0.60 4.82 -14.73
N THR A 46 -1.56 4.08 -14.16
CA THR A 46 -1.60 3.74 -12.73
C THR A 46 -1.88 2.27 -12.46
N ALA A 47 -1.61 1.33 -13.36
CA ALA A 47 -1.78 -0.09 -13.08
C ALA A 47 -0.46 -0.69 -12.56
N PRO A 48 -0.15 -0.62 -11.24
CA PRO A 48 0.94 -1.39 -10.68
C PRO A 48 0.52 -2.86 -10.76
N VAL A 49 1.19 -3.60 -11.63
CA VAL A 49 1.00 -5.04 -11.73
C VAL A 49 1.39 -5.63 -10.38
N THR A 50 0.42 -6.23 -9.70
CA THR A 50 0.60 -6.69 -8.32
C THR A 50 1.04 -8.15 -8.35
N VAL A 51 2.26 -8.40 -7.88
CA VAL A 51 2.83 -9.74 -7.78
C VAL A 51 2.81 -10.17 -6.31
N GLN A 52 2.14 -11.28 -6.04
CA GLN A 52 2.05 -11.82 -4.69
C GLN A 52 3.07 -12.94 -4.46
N VAL A 53 3.90 -12.84 -3.42
CA VAL A 53 4.88 -13.87 -3.05
C VAL A 53 4.33 -14.74 -1.91
N ALA A 54 4.21 -16.04 -2.16
CA ALA A 54 3.62 -17.04 -1.27
C ALA A 54 4.57 -18.21 -1.03
N GLY A 55 4.37 -18.97 0.05
CA GLY A 55 5.18 -20.15 0.39
C GLY A 55 6.47 -19.83 1.16
N GLY A 56 7.07 -20.87 1.75
CA GLY A 56 8.33 -20.75 2.50
C GLY A 56 8.24 -19.94 3.80
N ALA A 57 9.38 -19.77 4.48
CA ALA A 57 9.44 -18.91 5.65
C ALA A 57 9.29 -17.43 5.25
N GLN A 58 8.80 -16.59 6.17
CA GLN A 58 8.66 -15.14 5.91
C GLN A 58 10.02 -14.50 5.53
N GLN A 59 11.10 -14.97 6.14
CA GLN A 59 12.46 -14.48 5.87
C GLN A 59 12.91 -14.77 4.43
N ASP A 60 12.59 -15.96 3.90
CA ASP A 60 12.94 -16.35 2.53
C ASP A 60 12.18 -15.54 1.48
N ARG A 61 10.91 -15.20 1.76
CA ARG A 61 10.08 -14.36 0.89
C ARG A 61 10.61 -12.94 0.80
N THR A 62 10.96 -12.32 1.94
CA THR A 62 11.54 -10.98 1.95
C THR A 62 12.88 -10.96 1.23
N ALA A 63 13.74 -11.95 1.48
CA ALA A 63 15.04 -12.06 0.81
C ALA A 63 14.89 -12.23 -0.72
N LEU A 64 13.89 -13.01 -1.16
CA LEU A 64 13.58 -13.16 -2.59
C LEU A 64 13.12 -11.85 -3.22
N VAL A 65 12.21 -11.11 -2.58
CA VAL A 65 11.76 -9.80 -3.09
C VAL A 65 12.93 -8.81 -3.16
N THR A 66 13.77 -8.74 -2.12
CA THR A 66 14.96 -7.88 -2.14
C THR A 66 15.92 -8.26 -3.26
N ALA A 67 16.11 -9.55 -3.53
CA ALA A 67 16.94 -10.03 -4.63
C ALA A 67 16.34 -9.66 -6.00
N LEU A 68 15.02 -9.76 -6.18
CA LEU A 68 14.33 -9.38 -7.43
C LEU A 68 14.44 -7.88 -7.72
N LEU A 69 14.26 -7.04 -6.70
CA LEU A 69 14.43 -5.59 -6.81
C LEU A 69 15.87 -5.22 -7.20
N ARG A 70 16.85 -5.88 -6.57
CA ARG A 70 18.29 -5.70 -6.89
C ARG A 70 18.67 -6.21 -8.27
N ALA A 71 17.95 -7.19 -8.80
CA ALA A 71 18.13 -7.69 -10.16
C ALA A 71 17.44 -6.81 -11.22
N GLY A 72 16.80 -5.70 -10.83
CA GLY A 72 16.24 -4.71 -11.75
C GLY A 72 14.72 -4.80 -11.96
N SER A 73 14.01 -5.68 -11.24
CA SER A 73 12.54 -5.73 -11.34
C SER A 73 11.95 -4.49 -10.67
N THR A 74 11.47 -3.55 -11.47
CA THR A 74 10.98 -2.23 -11.02
C THR A 74 9.54 -1.96 -11.42
N ARG A 75 8.99 -2.77 -12.33
CA ARG A 75 7.63 -2.61 -12.85
C ARG A 75 6.55 -3.19 -11.93
N PRO A 76 6.70 -4.41 -11.37
CA PRO A 76 5.68 -4.96 -10.48
C PRO A 76 5.78 -4.41 -9.05
N SER A 77 4.63 -4.26 -8.41
CA SER A 77 4.53 -4.04 -6.96
C SER A 77 4.45 -5.39 -6.25
N PHE A 78 5.32 -5.63 -5.27
CA PHE A 78 5.38 -6.90 -4.55
C PHE A 78 4.54 -6.87 -3.27
N THR A 79 3.70 -7.88 -3.10
CA THR A 79 2.90 -8.10 -1.88
C THR A 79 3.16 -9.50 -1.34
N PHE A 80 3.01 -9.71 -0.03
CA PHE A 80 3.19 -11.04 0.56
C PHE A 80 1.83 -11.71 0.80
N ALA A 81 1.71 -13.00 0.48
CA ALA A 81 0.53 -13.78 0.84
C ALA A 81 0.54 -14.08 2.34
N ASP A 82 -0.47 -13.61 3.06
CA ASP A 82 -0.70 -14.02 4.45
C ASP A 82 -1.49 -15.35 4.45
N PRO A 83 -1.03 -16.42 5.13
CA PRO A 83 -1.80 -17.65 5.28
C PRO A 83 -3.16 -17.45 5.99
N ALA A 84 -3.40 -16.32 6.67
CA ALA A 84 -4.66 -15.98 7.31
C ALA A 84 -5.37 -14.73 6.72
N GLY A 85 -4.83 -14.12 5.65
CA GLY A 85 -5.26 -12.81 5.18
C GLY A 85 -6.36 -12.82 4.13
N ALA A 86 -7.42 -12.06 4.41
CA ALA A 86 -8.55 -11.62 3.57
C ALA A 86 -8.55 -12.07 2.09
N LEU A 87 -9.58 -12.83 1.75
CA LEU A 87 -9.99 -13.34 0.43
C LEU A 87 -10.38 -12.24 -0.60
N GLY A 88 -9.80 -11.04 -0.55
CA GLY A 88 -10.42 -9.84 -1.16
C GLY A 88 -9.79 -9.23 -2.42
N THR A 89 -8.53 -9.53 -2.78
CA THR A 89 -7.86 -8.83 -3.90
C THR A 89 -7.37 -9.80 -4.96
N ALA A 90 -7.85 -9.62 -6.20
CA ALA A 90 -7.30 -10.22 -7.39
C ALA A 90 -5.87 -9.70 -7.59
N VAL A 91 -4.93 -10.59 -7.91
CA VAL A 91 -3.53 -10.24 -8.17
C VAL A 91 -3.14 -10.73 -9.57
N ASP A 92 -2.19 -10.07 -10.21
CA ASP A 92 -1.86 -10.32 -11.62
C ASP A 92 -0.97 -11.56 -11.80
N ALA A 93 -0.12 -11.84 -10.82
CA ALA A 93 0.70 -13.04 -10.76
C ALA A 93 1.03 -13.44 -9.32
N VAL A 94 1.26 -14.75 -9.12
CA VAL A 94 1.70 -15.31 -7.85
C VAL A 94 3.06 -15.99 -8.03
N VAL A 95 4.03 -15.67 -7.17
CA VAL A 95 5.32 -16.36 -7.07
C VAL A 95 5.28 -17.26 -5.84
N LEU A 96 5.28 -18.57 -6.06
CA LEU A 96 5.39 -19.57 -5.01
C LEU A 96 6.87 -19.86 -4.73
N ALA A 97 7.38 -19.39 -3.60
CA ALA A 97 8.73 -19.65 -3.12
C ALA A 97 8.76 -20.95 -2.31
N VAL A 98 9.50 -21.95 -2.81
CA VAL A 98 9.64 -23.28 -2.18
C VAL A 98 11.12 -23.62 -2.12
N SER A 99 11.59 -24.21 -1.03
CA SER A 99 13.00 -24.62 -0.91
C SER A 99 13.22 -26.00 -1.54
N ALA A 100 14.34 -26.17 -2.25
CA ALA A 100 14.81 -27.45 -2.78
C ALA A 100 15.11 -28.52 -1.71
N ALA A 101 15.01 -28.17 -0.42
CA ALA A 101 15.20 -29.10 0.69
C ALA A 101 14.14 -30.21 0.76
N ARG A 102 12.94 -29.98 0.22
CA ARG A 102 11.83 -30.95 0.27
C ARG A 102 10.90 -30.81 -0.92
N VAL A 103 10.25 -31.90 -1.30
CA VAL A 103 9.14 -31.91 -2.24
C VAL A 103 7.90 -31.25 -1.60
N LEU A 104 7.08 -30.61 -2.43
CA LEU A 104 5.80 -29.98 -2.07
C LEU A 104 4.92 -30.94 -1.25
N GLY A 105 4.52 -30.46 -0.08
CA GLY A 105 3.64 -31.17 0.84
C GLY A 105 2.16 -30.85 0.63
N PRO A 106 1.27 -31.52 1.37
CA PRO A 106 -0.18 -31.28 1.29
C PRO A 106 -0.56 -29.82 1.59
N ALA A 107 0.04 -29.21 2.62
CA ALA A 107 -0.23 -27.83 3.02
C ALA A 107 0.16 -26.81 1.92
N ASP A 108 1.25 -27.07 1.19
CA ASP A 108 1.68 -26.20 0.09
C ASP A 108 0.70 -26.32 -1.09
N LEU A 109 0.17 -27.53 -1.35
CA LEU A 109 -0.85 -27.74 -2.38
C LEU A 109 -2.18 -27.07 -2.02
N ASP A 110 -2.57 -27.07 -0.74
CA ASP A 110 -3.77 -26.37 -0.28
C ASP A 110 -3.62 -24.85 -0.43
N LEU A 111 -2.43 -24.31 -0.13
CA LEU A 111 -2.11 -22.91 -0.40
C LEU A 111 -2.22 -22.59 -1.90
N VAL A 112 -1.65 -23.43 -2.76
CA VAL A 112 -1.73 -23.22 -4.22
C VAL A 112 -3.17 -23.28 -4.72
N ARG A 113 -3.99 -24.20 -4.21
CA ARG A 113 -5.42 -24.28 -4.55
C ARG A 113 -6.16 -23.01 -4.14
N ALA A 114 -5.89 -22.49 -2.94
CA ALA A 114 -6.47 -21.23 -2.48
C ALA A 114 -6.05 -20.04 -3.36
N LEU A 115 -4.80 -20.02 -3.82
CA LEU A 115 -4.25 -18.95 -4.66
C LEU A 115 -4.73 -19.03 -6.13
N ARG A 116 -5.06 -20.21 -6.64
CA ARG A 116 -5.58 -20.40 -8.00
C ARG A 116 -6.88 -19.61 -8.27
N HIS A 117 -7.70 -19.40 -7.25
CA HIS A 117 -8.91 -18.58 -7.37
C HIS A 117 -8.61 -17.07 -7.49
N ARG A 118 -7.40 -16.63 -7.11
CA ARG A 118 -6.99 -15.22 -7.10
C ARG A 118 -6.20 -14.80 -8.34
N SER A 119 -5.48 -15.73 -8.96
CA SER A 119 -4.70 -15.48 -10.18
C SER A 119 -4.56 -16.74 -11.05
N PRO A 120 -4.69 -16.60 -12.38
CA PRO A 120 -4.42 -17.70 -13.31
C PRO A 120 -2.92 -17.92 -13.55
N ARG A 121 -2.05 -16.95 -13.22
CA ARG A 121 -0.60 -17.00 -13.50
C ARG A 121 0.19 -17.31 -12.23
N ILE A 122 0.70 -18.54 -12.14
CA ILE A 122 1.52 -19.01 -11.01
C ILE A 122 2.94 -19.32 -11.49
N LEU A 123 3.93 -18.78 -10.80
CA LEU A 123 5.36 -18.99 -11.03
C LEU A 123 5.92 -19.78 -9.84
N LEU A 124 6.68 -20.83 -10.09
CA LEU A 124 7.34 -21.61 -9.05
C LEU A 124 8.81 -21.16 -8.95
N ALA A 125 9.18 -20.53 -7.82
CA ALA A 125 10.55 -20.18 -7.51
C ALA A 125 11.13 -21.22 -6.54
N LEU A 126 11.90 -22.18 -7.07
CA LEU A 126 12.60 -23.19 -6.28
C LEU A 126 13.91 -22.60 -5.75
N THR A 127 13.97 -22.32 -4.46
CA THR A 127 15.10 -21.68 -3.78
C THR A 127 16.12 -22.70 -3.27
N ALA A 128 17.30 -22.21 -2.86
CA ALA A 128 18.37 -23.01 -2.26
C ALA A 128 19.00 -24.09 -3.17
N ILE A 129 18.99 -23.88 -4.49
CA ILE A 129 19.59 -24.81 -5.47
C ILE A 129 21.11 -24.99 -5.28
N ASP A 130 21.75 -24.01 -4.66
CA ASP A 130 23.17 -23.99 -4.31
C ASP A 130 23.51 -24.97 -3.17
N ARG A 131 22.54 -25.24 -2.28
CA ARG A 131 22.71 -26.16 -1.14
C ARG A 131 22.32 -27.60 -1.45
N TYR A 132 21.45 -27.81 -2.43
CA TYR A 132 20.86 -29.13 -2.71
C TYR A 132 21.08 -29.55 -4.16
N PRO A 133 22.17 -30.29 -4.48
CA PRO A 133 22.50 -30.69 -5.85
C PRO A 133 21.42 -31.55 -6.54
N ALA A 134 20.59 -32.24 -5.76
CA ALA A 134 19.46 -33.04 -6.25
C ALA A 134 18.20 -32.21 -6.56
N TRP A 135 18.29 -30.87 -6.56
CA TRP A 135 17.16 -29.98 -6.86
C TRP A 135 16.44 -30.26 -8.18
N PRO A 136 17.06 -30.78 -9.27
CA PRO A 136 16.31 -31.07 -10.50
C PRO A 136 15.23 -32.14 -10.29
N GLY A 137 15.53 -33.18 -9.51
CA GLY A 137 14.56 -34.23 -9.18
C GLY A 137 13.43 -33.71 -8.28
N VAL A 138 13.74 -32.79 -7.36
CA VAL A 138 12.73 -32.12 -6.52
C VAL A 138 11.80 -31.25 -7.38
N LEU A 139 12.37 -30.48 -8.32
CA LEU A 139 11.61 -29.65 -9.24
C LEU A 139 10.66 -30.48 -10.12
N GLU A 140 11.13 -31.60 -10.65
CA GLU A 140 10.29 -32.51 -11.45
C GLU A 140 9.14 -33.08 -10.63
N ALA A 141 9.41 -33.53 -9.40
CA ALA A 141 8.40 -34.04 -8.48
C ALA A 141 7.36 -32.96 -8.11
N ASP A 142 7.82 -31.72 -7.87
CA ASP A 142 6.96 -30.58 -7.56
C ASP A 142 6.06 -30.23 -8.73
N LEU A 143 6.61 -30.16 -9.95
CA LEU A 143 5.84 -29.91 -11.16
C LEU A 143 4.83 -31.03 -11.43
N ALA A 144 5.18 -32.29 -11.18
CA ALA A 144 4.25 -33.41 -11.31
C ALA A 144 3.07 -33.29 -10.32
N ARG A 145 3.34 -32.90 -9.06
CA ARG A 145 2.30 -32.68 -8.03
C ARG A 145 1.41 -31.48 -8.36
N LEU A 146 1.98 -30.38 -8.83
CA LEU A 146 1.21 -29.21 -9.26
C LEU A 146 0.30 -29.54 -10.45
N ARG A 147 0.81 -30.28 -11.44
CA ARG A 147 0.01 -30.77 -12.57
C ARG A 147 -1.11 -31.70 -12.12
N ALA A 148 -0.84 -32.63 -11.20
CA ALA A 148 -1.86 -33.50 -10.62
C ALA A 148 -2.95 -32.72 -9.85
N ALA A 149 -2.60 -31.56 -9.28
CA ALA A 149 -3.55 -30.63 -8.66
C ALA A 149 -4.24 -29.68 -9.67
N GLY A 150 -4.00 -29.84 -10.98
CA GLY A 150 -4.58 -29.02 -12.04
C GLY A 150 -4.00 -27.61 -12.12
N VAL A 151 -2.76 -27.42 -11.66
CA VAL A 151 -2.08 -26.12 -11.64
C VAL A 151 -0.86 -26.17 -12.55
N THR A 152 -0.83 -25.29 -13.55
CA THR A 152 0.34 -25.09 -14.42
C THR A 152 1.18 -23.95 -13.87
N ALA A 153 2.37 -24.28 -13.35
CA ALA A 153 3.33 -23.29 -12.88
C ALA A 153 4.58 -23.26 -13.77
N ALA A 154 5.09 -22.08 -14.10
CA ALA A 154 6.36 -21.96 -14.80
C ALA A 154 7.53 -22.04 -13.79
N PRO A 155 8.50 -22.96 -13.97
CA PRO A 155 9.56 -23.21 -13.00
C PRO A 155 10.73 -22.23 -13.14
N PHE A 156 11.26 -21.77 -12.01
CA PHE A 156 12.48 -20.97 -11.89
C PHE A 156 13.32 -21.54 -10.75
N ALA A 157 14.48 -22.10 -11.09
CA ALA A 157 15.50 -22.49 -10.13
C ALA A 157 16.30 -21.24 -9.72
N VAL A 158 16.30 -20.91 -8.43
CA VAL A 158 16.93 -19.68 -7.93
C VAL A 158 17.81 -19.92 -6.70
N SER A 159 18.89 -19.17 -6.60
CA SER A 159 19.77 -19.14 -5.44
C SER A 159 19.98 -17.70 -4.97
N LEU A 160 19.53 -17.40 -3.75
CA LEU A 160 19.69 -16.10 -3.13
C LEU A 160 21.15 -15.83 -2.75
N ASP A 161 21.86 -16.84 -2.26
CA ASP A 161 23.24 -16.70 -1.79
C ASP A 161 24.20 -16.48 -2.96
N GLN A 162 24.07 -17.28 -4.03
CA GLN A 162 24.81 -17.03 -5.28
C GLN A 162 24.51 -15.66 -5.88
N HIS A 163 23.26 -15.18 -5.80
CA HIS A 163 22.91 -13.84 -6.28
C HIS A 163 23.58 -12.75 -5.44
N GLY A 164 23.57 -12.89 -4.10
CA GLY A 164 24.26 -11.99 -3.19
C GLY A 164 25.76 -11.93 -3.45
N LEU A 165 26.40 -13.09 -3.67
CA LEU A 165 27.81 -13.19 -4.06
C LEU A 165 28.08 -12.55 -5.42
N ALA A 166 27.18 -12.72 -6.39
CA ALA A 166 27.31 -12.10 -7.71
C ALA A 166 27.28 -10.57 -7.64
N LEU A 167 26.40 -10.01 -6.79
CA LEU A 167 26.34 -8.56 -6.55
C LEU A 167 27.59 -8.06 -5.83
N ALA A 168 28.07 -8.79 -4.81
CA ALA A 168 29.27 -8.41 -4.06
C ALA A 168 30.56 -8.48 -4.91
N SER A 169 30.63 -9.43 -5.85
CA SER A 169 31.79 -9.63 -6.74
C SER A 169 31.67 -8.92 -8.09
N GLY A 170 30.52 -8.32 -8.39
CA GLY A 170 30.24 -7.70 -9.70
C GLY A 170 30.27 -8.67 -10.88
N ASN A 171 30.07 -9.98 -10.64
CA ASN A 171 30.23 -11.01 -11.67
C ASN A 171 28.88 -11.34 -12.37
N PRO A 172 28.69 -10.96 -13.64
CA PRO A 172 27.42 -11.17 -14.35
C PRO A 172 27.15 -12.65 -14.67
N SER A 173 28.19 -13.47 -14.83
CA SER A 173 28.02 -14.91 -15.07
C SER A 173 27.45 -15.64 -13.86
N LEU A 174 27.88 -15.24 -12.66
CA LEU A 174 27.37 -15.76 -11.38
C LEU A 174 25.94 -15.25 -11.11
N ALA A 175 25.63 -14.01 -11.54
CA ALA A 175 24.27 -13.49 -11.47
C ALA A 175 23.32 -14.27 -12.41
N ALA A 176 23.79 -14.66 -13.59
CA ALA A 176 23.01 -15.48 -14.52
C ALA A 176 22.77 -16.90 -13.96
N SER A 177 23.79 -17.53 -13.36
CA SER A 177 23.65 -18.87 -12.77
C SER A 177 22.76 -18.90 -11.53
N SER A 178 22.57 -17.76 -10.84
CA SER A 178 21.71 -17.66 -9.67
C SER A 178 20.20 -17.71 -10.00
N GLY A 179 19.81 -17.57 -11.28
CA GLY A 179 18.43 -17.64 -11.75
C GLY A 179 17.53 -16.45 -11.40
N ILE A 180 17.94 -15.59 -10.45
CA ILE A 180 17.16 -14.41 -10.02
C ILE A 180 16.92 -13.41 -11.17
N PRO A 181 17.91 -13.05 -12.02
CA PRO A 181 17.66 -12.14 -13.14
C PRO A 181 16.68 -12.69 -14.18
N ALA A 182 16.62 -14.02 -14.35
CA ALA A 182 15.66 -14.65 -15.27
C ALA A 182 14.23 -14.55 -14.72
N LEU A 183 14.05 -14.76 -13.41
CA LEU A 183 12.76 -14.57 -12.74
C LEU A 183 12.33 -13.10 -12.76
N ALA A 184 13.24 -12.16 -12.48
CA ALA A 184 12.99 -10.72 -12.55
C ALA A 184 12.51 -10.27 -13.94
N ARG A 185 13.23 -10.67 -15.00
CA ARG A 185 12.82 -10.39 -16.39
C ARG A 185 11.44 -10.96 -16.69
N ARG A 186 11.16 -12.19 -16.28
CA ARG A 186 9.84 -12.80 -16.52
C ARG A 186 8.71 -12.03 -15.84
N LEU A 187 8.94 -11.52 -14.62
CA LEU A 187 7.95 -10.71 -13.90
C LEU A 187 7.73 -9.36 -14.59
N ASP A 188 8.79 -8.74 -15.09
CA ASP A 188 8.71 -7.49 -15.86
C ASP A 188 8.01 -7.70 -17.22
N ASP A 189 8.23 -8.83 -17.89
CA ASP A 189 7.51 -9.21 -19.12
C ASP A 189 6.02 -9.41 -18.85
N ILE A 190 5.67 -10.09 -17.75
CA ILE A 190 4.28 -10.29 -17.34
C ILE A 190 3.63 -8.94 -17.04
N ALA A 191 4.37 -8.05 -16.39
CA ALA A 191 3.88 -6.71 -16.11
C ALA A 191 3.67 -5.90 -17.40
N GLU A 192 4.61 -5.98 -18.34
CA GLU A 192 4.48 -5.36 -19.66
C GLU A 192 3.31 -5.91 -20.45
N GLN A 193 3.11 -7.23 -20.46
CA GLN A 193 1.97 -7.86 -21.13
C GLN A 193 0.63 -7.50 -20.50
N ALA A 194 0.56 -7.33 -19.17
CA ALA A 194 -0.64 -6.85 -18.50
C ALA A 194 -0.97 -5.41 -18.91
N VAL A 195 0.05 -4.54 -19.00
CA VAL A 195 -0.08 -3.16 -19.49
C VAL A 195 -0.47 -3.12 -20.97
N LEU A 196 0.09 -4.00 -21.81
CA LEU A 196 -0.27 -4.11 -23.23
C LEU A 196 -1.70 -4.64 -23.41
N GLY A 197 -2.15 -5.56 -22.55
CA GLY A 197 -3.52 -6.07 -22.56
C GLY A 197 -4.53 -4.99 -22.19
N THR A 198 -4.26 -4.22 -21.13
CA THR A 198 -5.10 -3.06 -20.77
C THR A 198 -5.05 -1.97 -21.83
N ALA A 199 -3.90 -1.80 -22.50
CA ALA A 199 -3.74 -0.87 -23.61
C ALA A 199 -4.55 -1.29 -24.84
N TRP A 200 -4.58 -2.59 -25.14
CA TRP A 200 -5.37 -3.14 -26.22
C TRP A 200 -6.86 -2.97 -25.97
N THR A 201 -7.37 -3.31 -24.78
CA THR A 201 -8.77 -3.07 -24.41
C THR A 201 -9.11 -1.58 -24.49
N ALA A 202 -8.19 -0.71 -24.08
CA ALA A 202 -8.36 0.73 -24.16
C ALA A 202 -8.39 1.24 -25.62
N ALA A 203 -7.55 0.68 -26.48
CA ALA A 203 -7.54 0.99 -27.90
C ALA A 203 -8.83 0.53 -28.59
N GLN A 204 -9.39 -0.62 -28.19
CA GLN A 204 -10.68 -1.10 -28.66
C GLN A 204 -11.83 -0.17 -28.21
N GLU A 205 -11.86 0.25 -26.95
CA GLU A 205 -12.83 1.24 -26.46
C GLU A 205 -12.71 2.59 -27.20
N ALA A 206 -11.49 3.05 -27.47
CA ALA A 206 -11.25 4.26 -28.24
C ALA A 206 -11.73 4.14 -29.69
N LEU A 207 -11.54 2.97 -30.33
CA LEU A 207 -12.01 2.71 -31.68
C LEU A 207 -13.55 2.67 -31.74
N GLU A 208 -14.20 2.07 -30.76
CA GLU A 208 -15.66 2.09 -30.62
C GLU A 208 -16.19 3.51 -30.41
N ALA A 209 -15.56 4.31 -29.53
CA ALA A 209 -15.95 5.70 -29.30
C ALA A 209 -15.79 6.58 -30.56
N VAL A 210 -14.72 6.37 -31.33
CA VAL A 210 -14.51 7.07 -32.61
C VAL A 210 -15.53 6.63 -33.67
N ALA A 211 -15.89 5.34 -33.72
CA ALA A 211 -16.95 4.84 -34.59
C ALA A 211 -18.33 5.42 -34.22
N GLU A 212 -18.63 5.56 -32.92
CA GLU A 212 -19.85 6.18 -32.41
C GLU A 212 -19.92 7.68 -32.78
N LEU A 213 -18.80 8.40 -32.67
CA LEU A 213 -18.66 9.80 -33.09
C LEU A 213 -18.83 9.97 -34.62
N ALA A 214 -18.37 9.00 -35.41
CA ALA A 214 -18.53 9.02 -36.87
C ALA A 214 -19.97 8.69 -37.32
N ALA A 215 -20.71 7.93 -36.53
CA ALA A 215 -22.11 7.56 -36.80
C ALA A 215 -23.13 8.63 -36.35
N ALA A 216 -22.73 9.59 -35.51
CA ALA A 216 -23.61 10.63 -34.99
C ALA A 216 -23.89 11.74 -36.05
N PRO A 217 -25.16 12.14 -36.29
CA PRO A 217 -25.49 13.26 -37.16
C PRO A 217 -24.91 14.58 -36.62
N ARG A 218 -24.13 15.31 -37.43
CA ARG A 218 -23.59 16.62 -37.06
C ARG A 218 -24.73 17.61 -36.72
N PRO A 219 -24.74 18.26 -35.55
CA PRO A 219 -25.75 19.27 -35.26
C PRO A 219 -25.45 20.54 -36.07
N GLY A 220 -26.23 20.74 -37.13
CA GLY A 220 -26.30 22.02 -37.82
C GLY A 220 -27.06 23.05 -36.99
N GLY A 221 -26.50 24.26 -36.90
CA GLY A 221 -27.27 25.50 -36.84
C GLY A 221 -27.99 25.88 -35.53
N ARG A 222 -27.34 26.80 -34.79
CA ARG A 222 -27.90 28.06 -34.24
C ARG A 222 -29.08 27.97 -33.25
N ARG A 223 -28.86 28.48 -32.04
CA ARG A 223 -29.86 29.39 -31.42
C ARG A 223 -29.21 30.47 -30.55
N ARG A 224 -29.44 31.72 -30.97
CA ARG A 224 -29.27 32.95 -30.20
C ARG A 224 -30.50 33.12 -29.30
N ARG A 225 -30.30 33.35 -28.01
CA ARG A 225 -31.26 33.95 -27.06
C ARG A 225 -30.43 34.78 -26.07
N THR A 226 -30.32 36.08 -26.33
CA THR A 226 -31.09 37.18 -25.71
C THR A 226 -30.70 37.41 -24.26
N ALA A 227 -30.09 38.56 -24.04
CA ALA A 227 -29.72 39.11 -22.75
C ALA A 227 -30.92 39.17 -21.80
N SER A 228 -30.69 38.76 -20.56
CA SER A 228 -31.36 39.33 -19.39
C SER A 228 -30.28 39.93 -18.52
N ASP A 229 -30.52 41.18 -18.19
CA ASP A 229 -29.73 42.08 -17.38
C ASP A 229 -29.78 41.65 -15.91
N ARG A 230 -28.61 41.45 -15.28
CA ARG A 230 -28.26 41.50 -13.84
C ARG A 230 -26.89 40.84 -13.64
N ASP A 231 -26.12 41.31 -12.66
CA ASP A 231 -24.82 40.78 -12.21
C ASP A 231 -24.83 39.25 -12.00
N GLU A 232 -24.71 38.48 -13.08
CA GLU A 232 -24.64 37.03 -13.02
C GLU A 232 -23.17 36.62 -12.85
N PRO A 233 -22.81 35.88 -11.79
CA PRO A 233 -21.45 35.42 -11.60
C PRO A 233 -21.03 34.59 -12.82
N ASP A 234 -19.86 34.91 -13.40
CA ASP A 234 -19.32 34.21 -14.55
C ASP A 234 -19.47 32.68 -14.36
N PRO A 235 -20.31 32.00 -15.18
CA PRO A 235 -20.59 30.58 -15.00
C PRO A 235 -19.30 29.74 -15.14
N GLY A 236 -18.29 30.24 -15.86
CA GLY A 236 -16.97 29.65 -15.93
C GLY A 236 -16.20 29.74 -14.61
N ARG A 237 -16.32 30.85 -13.87
CA ARG A 237 -15.73 31.02 -12.53
C ARG A 237 -16.37 30.08 -11.52
N ALA A 238 -17.70 29.98 -11.52
CA ALA A 238 -18.43 29.10 -10.61
C ALA A 238 -18.03 27.62 -10.83
N ARG A 239 -17.96 27.17 -12.09
CA ARG A 239 -17.51 25.83 -12.46
C ARG A 239 -16.06 25.55 -12.04
N ARG A 240 -15.13 26.50 -12.27
CA ARG A 240 -13.72 26.35 -11.86
C ARG A 240 -13.56 26.25 -10.34
N GLN A 241 -14.29 27.06 -9.58
CA GLN A 241 -14.30 26.97 -8.12
C GLN A 241 -14.87 25.65 -7.62
N GLN A 242 -15.88 25.10 -8.32
CA GLN A 242 -16.44 23.79 -8.00
C GLN A 242 -15.45 22.66 -8.28
N VAL A 243 -14.81 22.63 -9.45
CA VAL A 243 -13.78 21.63 -9.79
C VAL A 243 -12.62 21.65 -8.78
N LEU A 244 -12.19 22.84 -8.36
CA LEU A 244 -11.15 22.98 -7.33
C LEU A 244 -11.64 22.46 -5.96
N ALA A 245 -12.87 22.79 -5.55
CA ALA A 245 -13.42 22.33 -4.28
C ALA A 245 -13.55 20.79 -4.24
N ASP A 246 -14.11 20.21 -5.30
CA ASP A 246 -14.32 18.76 -5.42
C ASP A 246 -12.98 18.02 -5.50
N GLY A 247 -12.03 18.55 -6.28
CA GLY A 247 -10.67 17.99 -6.39
C GLY A 247 -9.91 18.02 -5.06
N MET A 248 -10.00 19.12 -4.31
CA MET A 248 -9.34 19.23 -3.00
C MET A 248 -9.99 18.33 -1.94
N ALA A 249 -11.32 18.18 -1.97
CA ALA A 249 -12.02 17.24 -1.09
C ALA A 249 -11.61 15.79 -1.36
N ALA A 250 -11.54 15.39 -2.63
CA ALA A 250 -11.07 14.07 -3.04
C ALA A 250 -9.61 13.84 -2.63
N ALA A 251 -8.71 14.80 -2.89
CA ALA A 251 -7.30 14.69 -2.51
C ALA A 251 -7.11 14.57 -0.99
N SER A 252 -7.87 15.32 -0.19
CA SER A 252 -7.84 15.24 1.27
C SER A 252 -8.24 13.86 1.77
N SER A 253 -9.34 13.31 1.24
CA SER A 253 -9.81 11.97 1.61
C SER A 253 -8.83 10.87 1.20
N ASP A 254 -8.29 10.95 -0.01
CA ASP A 254 -7.32 9.97 -0.53
C ASP A 254 -6.04 9.93 0.30
N VAL A 255 -5.47 11.11 0.59
CA VAL A 255 -4.23 11.23 1.36
C VAL A 255 -4.44 10.78 2.81
N GLU A 256 -5.60 11.09 3.42
CA GLU A 256 -5.89 10.66 4.79
C GLU A 256 -6.15 9.15 4.88
N PHE A 257 -6.80 8.56 3.87
CA PHE A 257 -7.00 7.11 3.77
C PHE A 257 -5.67 6.37 3.59
N ASP A 258 -4.82 6.82 2.68
CA ASP A 258 -3.51 6.23 2.41
C ASP A 258 -2.61 6.29 3.65
N LEU A 259 -2.53 7.45 4.31
CA LEU A 259 -1.79 7.63 5.56
C LEU A 259 -2.24 6.64 6.64
N ARG A 260 -3.55 6.56 6.90
CA ARG A 260 -4.10 5.63 7.90
C ARG A 260 -3.81 4.18 7.54
N SER A 261 -3.92 3.82 6.26
CA SER A 261 -3.66 2.46 5.79
C SER A 261 -2.20 2.05 6.02
N ARG A 262 -1.25 2.91 5.64
CA ARG A 262 0.19 2.70 5.82
C ARG A 262 0.59 2.61 7.29
N VAL A 263 0.07 3.52 8.12
CA VAL A 263 0.36 3.51 9.57
C VAL A 263 -0.21 2.25 10.24
N ARG A 264 -1.41 1.79 9.85
CA ARG A 264 -1.94 0.51 10.34
C ARG A 264 -1.03 -0.66 9.96
N GLY A 265 -0.48 -0.67 8.74
CA GLY A 265 0.54 -1.64 8.31
C GLY A 265 1.77 -1.60 9.20
N ALA A 266 2.35 -0.41 9.43
CA ALA A 266 3.53 -0.24 10.29
C ALA A 266 3.28 -0.68 11.74
N VAL A 267 2.09 -0.42 12.30
CA VAL A 267 1.69 -0.89 13.62
C VAL A 267 1.58 -2.42 13.65
N ALA A 268 0.91 -3.02 12.67
CA ALA A 268 0.78 -4.47 12.59
C ALA A 268 2.14 -5.16 12.51
N ASP A 269 3.08 -4.60 11.76
CA ASP A 269 4.46 -5.09 11.65
C ASP A 269 5.18 -5.03 13.01
N ALA A 270 5.07 -3.89 13.72
CA ALA A 270 5.64 -3.74 15.06
C ALA A 270 5.02 -4.72 16.07
N GLU A 271 3.70 -4.90 16.05
CA GLU A 271 3.00 -5.82 16.95
C GLU A 271 3.40 -7.29 16.70
N ARG A 272 3.75 -7.66 15.46
CA ARG A 272 4.29 -8.99 15.12
C ARG A 272 5.68 -9.20 15.71
N VAL A 273 6.55 -8.18 15.68
CA VAL A 273 7.88 -8.25 16.31
C VAL A 273 7.76 -8.42 17.83
N VAL A 274 6.80 -7.72 18.45
CA VAL A 274 6.51 -7.87 19.89
C VAL A 274 5.98 -9.26 20.24
N GLU A 275 5.23 -9.91 19.36
CA GLU A 275 4.76 -11.28 19.60
C GLU A 275 5.91 -12.29 19.48
N ALA A 276 6.81 -12.11 18.50
CA ALA A 276 7.91 -13.02 18.22
C ALA A 276 9.10 -12.92 19.19
N SER A 277 9.22 -11.85 19.98
CA SER A 277 10.39 -11.58 20.83
C SER A 277 10.01 -11.05 22.22
N ASP A 278 10.96 -11.02 23.17
CA ASP A 278 10.77 -10.34 24.46
C ASP A 278 10.96 -8.83 24.27
N PRO A 279 9.89 -8.01 24.34
CA PRO A 279 9.95 -6.58 24.04
C PRO A 279 10.77 -5.79 25.07
N THR A 280 11.19 -6.39 26.19
CA THR A 280 12.04 -5.71 27.16
C THR A 280 13.51 -5.66 26.75
N ARG A 281 13.95 -6.53 25.83
CA ARG A 281 15.36 -6.65 25.42
C ARG A 281 15.71 -5.82 24.19
N ASN A 282 14.75 -5.65 23.28
CA ASN A 282 14.95 -5.00 21.98
C ASN A 282 14.04 -3.76 21.79
N TRP A 283 13.57 -3.16 22.89
CA TRP A 283 12.65 -2.02 22.84
C TRP A 283 13.23 -0.85 22.04
N ASP A 284 14.47 -0.45 22.34
CA ASP A 284 15.06 0.75 21.72
C ASP A 284 15.27 0.56 20.21
N GLU A 285 15.61 -0.65 19.77
CA GLU A 285 15.73 -1.01 18.36
C GLU A 285 14.37 -1.01 17.66
N LEU A 286 13.34 -1.60 18.29
CA LEU A 286 11.97 -1.59 17.78
C LEU A 286 11.40 -0.16 17.70
N ASP A 287 11.70 0.67 18.70
CA ASP A 287 11.29 2.08 18.77
C ASP A 287 11.90 2.90 17.64
N ALA A 288 13.21 2.77 17.45
CA ALA A 288 13.95 3.44 16.38
C ALA A 288 13.47 2.97 15.00
N TRP A 289 13.28 1.66 14.81
CA TRP A 289 12.74 1.10 13.59
C TRP A 289 11.32 1.61 13.30
N LEU A 290 10.43 1.63 14.29
CA LEU A 290 9.06 2.12 14.13
C LEU A 290 9.05 3.60 13.75
N ARG A 291 9.89 4.43 14.40
CA ARG A 291 10.02 5.85 14.05
C ARG A 291 10.49 6.03 12.61
N ALA A 292 11.56 5.33 12.21
CA ALA A 292 12.06 5.38 10.84
C ALA A 292 11.00 4.93 9.82
N ARG A 293 10.26 3.86 10.12
CA ARG A 293 9.18 3.37 9.26
C ARG A 293 8.05 4.39 9.14
N LEU A 294 7.60 5.00 10.24
CA LEU A 294 6.56 6.01 10.21
C LEU A 294 6.99 7.28 9.45
N THR A 295 8.23 7.75 9.65
CA THR A 295 8.79 8.86 8.88
C THR A 295 8.76 8.57 7.39
N TYR A 296 9.23 7.38 6.98
CA TYR A 296 9.21 6.96 5.59
C TYR A 296 7.80 6.96 5.00
N GLU A 297 6.80 6.41 5.71
CA GLU A 297 5.41 6.44 5.23
C GLU A 297 4.84 7.87 5.16
N GLY A 298 5.28 8.76 6.06
CA GLY A 298 4.96 10.18 6.01
C GLY A 298 5.49 10.86 4.74
N GLU A 299 6.75 10.61 4.39
CA GLU A 299 7.37 11.12 3.15
C GLU A 299 6.64 10.60 1.90
N GLN A 300 6.28 9.31 1.86
CA GLN A 300 5.49 8.73 0.75
C GLN A 300 4.10 9.39 0.64
N THR A 301 3.48 9.69 1.78
CA THR A 301 2.19 10.39 1.83
C THR A 301 2.32 11.83 1.30
N CYS A 302 3.40 12.53 1.63
CA CYS A 302 3.70 13.86 1.08
C CYS A 302 3.92 13.83 -0.44
N ALA A 303 4.60 12.79 -0.97
CA ALA A 303 4.76 12.60 -2.41
C ALA A 303 3.41 12.38 -3.11
N LEU A 304 2.51 11.57 -2.52
CA LEU A 304 1.16 11.39 -3.03
C LEU A 304 0.37 12.70 -3.04
N LEU A 305 0.45 13.49 -1.96
CA LEU A 305 -0.19 14.81 -1.88
C LEU A 305 0.30 15.73 -3.01
N GLY A 306 1.62 15.78 -3.26
CA GLY A 306 2.20 16.55 -4.35
C GLY A 306 1.69 16.11 -5.72
N ALA A 307 1.61 14.80 -5.98
CA ALA A 307 1.07 14.25 -7.22
C ALA A 307 -0.42 14.62 -7.41
N ARG A 308 -1.24 14.58 -6.34
CA ARG A 308 -2.65 14.98 -6.37
C ARG A 308 -2.81 16.47 -6.62
N ALA A 309 -2.03 17.31 -5.93
CA ALA A 309 -2.02 18.75 -6.14
C ALA A 309 -1.66 19.10 -7.59
N ALA A 310 -0.61 18.46 -8.15
CA ALA A 310 -0.21 18.67 -9.54
C ALA A 310 -1.32 18.27 -10.54
N ALA A 311 -2.05 17.19 -10.28
CA ALA A 311 -3.18 16.79 -11.11
C ALA A 311 -4.33 17.80 -11.09
N ILE A 312 -4.62 18.40 -9.93
CA ILE A 312 -5.63 19.46 -9.78
C ILE A 312 -5.17 20.72 -10.51
N THR A 313 -3.91 21.14 -10.34
CA THR A 313 -3.33 22.29 -11.06
C THR A 313 -3.42 22.09 -12.57
N ALA A 314 -3.05 20.91 -13.08
CA ALA A 314 -3.16 20.59 -14.50
C ALA A 314 -4.61 20.57 -15.02
N ALA A 315 -5.59 20.23 -14.17
CA ALA A 315 -7.01 20.34 -14.52
C ALA A 315 -7.46 21.79 -14.63
N LEU A 316 -6.97 22.64 -13.74
CA LEU A 316 -7.28 24.06 -13.70
C LEU A 316 -6.63 24.82 -14.87
N GLU A 317 -5.40 24.48 -15.22
CA GLU A 317 -4.67 25.03 -16.39
C GLU A 317 -5.40 24.74 -17.71
N ARG A 318 -5.94 23.53 -17.87
CA ARG A 318 -6.73 23.14 -19.05
C ARG A 318 -8.00 23.97 -19.20
N ASP A 319 -8.60 24.39 -18.09
CA ASP A 319 -9.85 25.16 -18.09
C ASP A 319 -9.62 26.68 -18.19
N LEU A 320 -8.49 27.19 -17.66
CA LEU A 320 -8.12 28.60 -17.73
C LEU A 320 -7.48 29.00 -19.08
N GLY A 321 -6.65 28.13 -19.66
CA GLY A 321 -5.74 28.50 -20.73
C GLY A 321 -4.66 29.49 -20.28
N GLY A 322 -3.56 29.59 -21.05
CA GLY A 322 -2.48 30.55 -20.80
C GLY A 322 -1.27 29.97 -20.06
N ALA A 323 -0.54 30.83 -19.34
CA ALA A 323 0.73 30.46 -18.71
C ALA A 323 0.55 29.39 -17.62
N PRO A 324 1.53 28.48 -17.42
CA PRO A 324 1.48 27.49 -16.34
C PRO A 324 1.25 28.13 -14.98
N LEU A 325 0.44 27.51 -14.13
CA LEU A 325 0.30 27.90 -12.73
C LEU A 325 1.57 27.49 -11.96
N PRO A 326 1.98 28.24 -10.93
CA PRO A 326 3.12 27.84 -10.11
C PRO A 326 2.86 26.48 -9.47
N ARG A 327 3.78 25.53 -9.69
CA ARG A 327 3.77 24.27 -8.95
C ARG A 327 4.45 24.49 -7.62
N GLN A 328 3.73 24.27 -6.53
CA GLN A 328 4.33 24.22 -5.20
C GLN A 328 4.80 22.82 -4.89
N GLU A 329 6.03 22.73 -4.39
CA GLU A 329 6.47 21.53 -3.70
C GLU A 329 5.78 21.49 -2.33
N PRO A 330 5.16 20.36 -1.95
CA PRO A 330 4.63 20.18 -0.61
C PRO A 330 5.73 20.45 0.42
N ALA A 331 5.42 21.27 1.43
CA ALA A 331 6.36 21.52 2.52
C ALA A 331 6.74 20.18 3.18
N GLU A 332 8.05 19.98 3.41
CA GLU A 332 8.54 18.83 4.16
C GLU A 332 7.89 18.75 5.54
N LEU A 333 7.59 17.53 5.97
CA LEU A 333 7.06 17.29 7.30
C LEU A 333 8.18 17.57 8.31
N SER A 334 8.09 18.67 9.05
CA SER A 334 8.94 18.92 10.22
C SER A 334 8.81 17.79 11.23
N ASP A 335 9.85 17.56 12.07
CA ASP A 335 9.99 16.36 12.93
C ASP A 335 8.63 15.81 13.43
N PRO A 336 8.16 14.67 12.88
CA PRO A 336 6.83 14.13 13.18
C PRO A 336 6.63 13.75 14.65
N PHE A 337 7.73 13.73 15.41
CA PHE A 337 7.78 13.31 16.80
C PHE A 337 8.16 14.47 17.74
N ASP A 338 8.27 15.71 17.23
CA ASP A 338 8.62 16.87 18.06
C ASP A 338 7.60 17.05 19.20
N GLY A 339 8.12 17.26 20.42
CA GLY A 339 7.32 17.37 21.63
C GLY A 339 6.66 16.07 22.12
N GLN A 340 6.87 14.90 21.49
CA GLN A 340 6.38 13.63 22.04
C GLN A 340 7.27 13.16 23.20
N PRO A 341 6.70 12.92 24.41
CA PRO A 341 7.49 12.42 25.53
C PRO A 341 8.03 11.02 25.18
N THR A 342 9.34 10.84 25.28
CA THR A 342 9.98 9.53 25.22
C THR A 342 9.47 8.70 26.38
N ARG A 343 8.47 7.84 26.13
CA ARG A 343 7.98 6.93 27.15
C ARG A 343 9.01 5.82 27.32
N ASN A 344 9.51 5.71 28.55
CA ASN A 344 10.43 4.66 28.96
C ASN A 344 9.94 3.28 28.53
N ALA A 345 10.90 2.41 28.21
CA ALA A 345 10.70 1.00 27.86
C ALA A 345 9.66 0.32 28.77
N PRO A 346 9.02 -0.78 28.32
CA PRO A 346 8.13 -1.60 29.14
C PRO A 346 8.92 -2.34 30.24
N LEU A 347 9.61 -1.59 31.11
CA LEU A 347 10.27 -2.07 32.30
C LEU A 347 9.18 -2.49 33.28
N GLY A 348 8.99 -3.79 33.40
CA GLY A 348 8.29 -4.36 34.54
C GLY A 348 9.01 -3.90 35.80
N ARG A 349 8.38 -2.99 36.56
CA ARG A 349 8.85 -2.58 37.89
C ARG A 349 9.31 -3.83 38.65
N ARG A 350 10.60 -3.93 38.98
CA ARG A 350 11.09 -4.89 39.98
C ARG A 350 10.43 -4.50 41.30
N LYS A 351 9.31 -5.12 41.67
CA LYS A 351 8.77 -4.97 43.02
C LYS A 351 9.83 -5.48 44.01
N PRO A 352 10.14 -4.76 45.11
CA PRO A 352 11.13 -5.19 46.08
C PRO A 352 10.76 -6.56 46.65
N LEU A 353 11.78 -7.40 46.90
CA LEU A 353 11.64 -8.77 47.41
C LEU A 353 10.72 -8.88 48.65
N ALA A 354 10.64 -7.82 49.46
CA ALA A 354 9.77 -7.71 50.63
C ALA A 354 8.26 -7.76 50.32
N ALA A 355 7.83 -7.40 49.10
CA ALA A 355 6.42 -7.50 48.70
C ALA A 355 6.06 -8.92 48.19
N ARG A 356 7.06 -9.77 47.91
CA ARG A 356 6.88 -11.13 47.38
C ARG A 356 6.61 -12.17 48.48
N SER A 357 7.06 -11.90 49.71
CA SER A 357 6.84 -12.78 50.87
C SER A 357 5.42 -12.69 51.44
N ARG A 358 4.76 -11.52 51.35
CA ARG A 358 3.44 -11.31 51.98
C ARG A 358 2.31 -12.10 51.33
N GLY A 359 2.37 -12.31 50.01
CA GLY A 359 1.40 -13.14 49.28
C GLY A 359 1.63 -14.65 49.43
N LEU A 360 2.89 -15.06 49.64
CA LEU A 360 3.27 -16.46 49.81
C LEU A 360 2.82 -17.02 51.19
N VAL A 361 2.85 -16.18 52.23
CA VAL A 361 2.47 -16.58 53.59
C VAL A 361 0.97 -16.83 53.74
N MET A 362 0.12 -16.09 53.01
CA MET A 362 -1.34 -16.26 53.10
C MET A 362 -1.89 -17.46 52.31
N SER A 363 -1.29 -17.81 51.16
CA SER A 363 -1.70 -19.02 50.42
C SER A 363 -1.14 -20.31 51.02
N ALA A 364 0.05 -20.26 51.64
CA ALA A 364 0.65 -21.41 52.31
C ALA A 364 -0.13 -21.84 53.57
N TYR A 365 -0.77 -20.90 54.28
CA TYR A 365 -1.54 -21.19 55.49
C TYR A 365 -2.78 -22.06 55.22
N GLY A 366 -3.47 -21.84 54.08
CA GLY A 366 -4.65 -22.63 53.69
C GLY A 366 -4.32 -24.07 53.28
N GLY A 367 -3.22 -24.29 52.56
CA GLY A 367 -2.78 -25.63 52.15
C GLY A 367 -2.25 -26.47 53.31
N LEU A 368 -1.52 -25.84 54.25
CA LEU A 368 -1.03 -26.51 55.45
C LEU A 368 -2.19 -26.94 56.36
N MET A 369 -3.22 -26.10 56.52
CA MET A 369 -4.41 -26.43 57.30
C MET A 369 -5.21 -27.60 56.71
N MET A 370 -5.44 -27.63 55.39
CA MET A 370 -6.15 -28.76 54.77
C MET A 370 -5.38 -30.08 54.91
N THR A 371 -4.06 -30.07 54.73
CA THR A 371 -3.25 -31.29 54.80
C THR A 371 -3.12 -31.83 56.25
N LEU A 372 -3.21 -30.96 57.26
CA LEU A 372 -3.14 -31.34 58.68
C LEU A 372 -4.49 -31.70 59.30
N VAL A 373 -5.59 -31.08 58.84
CA VAL A 373 -6.92 -31.21 59.46
C VAL A 373 -7.74 -32.33 58.82
N LEU A 374 -7.68 -32.52 57.49
CA LEU A 374 -8.50 -33.50 56.78
C LEU A 374 -8.25 -34.96 57.18
N PRO A 375 -6.99 -35.42 57.41
CA PRO A 375 -6.72 -36.79 57.85
C PRO A 375 -7.23 -37.09 59.26
N ARG A 376 -7.26 -36.06 60.14
CA ARG A 376 -7.75 -36.20 61.52
C ARG A 376 -9.27 -36.35 61.59
N ILE A 377 -10.01 -35.72 60.67
CA ILE A 377 -11.47 -35.86 60.58
C ILE A 377 -11.85 -37.23 59.98
N ALA A 378 -11.01 -37.79 59.10
CA ALA A 378 -11.24 -39.10 58.46
C ALA A 378 -10.86 -40.32 59.32
N GLY A 379 -10.38 -40.12 60.57
CA GLY A 379 -10.04 -41.22 61.49
C GLY A 379 -8.80 -42.04 61.11
N VAL A 380 -8.04 -41.62 60.09
CA VAL A 380 -6.86 -42.34 59.61
C VAL A 380 -5.61 -41.83 60.34
N GLN A 381 -5.01 -42.67 61.18
CA GLN A 381 -3.73 -42.39 61.82
C GLN A 381 -2.59 -42.62 60.82
N LEU A 382 -2.36 -41.66 59.93
CA LEU A 382 -1.15 -41.65 59.12
C LEU A 382 0.05 -41.28 60.00
N PRO A 383 1.20 -41.95 59.84
CA PRO A 383 2.38 -41.61 60.61
C PRO A 383 2.84 -40.18 60.28
N LEU A 384 3.24 -39.44 61.32
CA LEU A 384 3.52 -37.99 61.25
C LEU A 384 4.48 -37.63 60.10
N TRP A 385 5.47 -38.48 59.81
CA TRP A 385 6.43 -38.27 58.74
C TRP A 385 5.79 -38.31 57.34
N ALA A 386 4.74 -39.12 57.12
CA ALA A 386 4.04 -39.22 55.84
C ALA A 386 3.19 -37.97 55.56
N VAL A 387 2.57 -37.40 56.61
CA VAL A 387 1.82 -36.14 56.51
C VAL A 387 2.76 -34.98 56.23
N VAL A 388 3.90 -34.92 56.92
CA VAL A 388 4.93 -33.88 56.71
C VAL A 388 5.53 -33.99 55.30
N ALA A 389 5.81 -35.21 54.82
CA ALA A 389 6.32 -35.43 53.47
C ALA A 389 5.31 -35.04 52.39
N ALA A 390 4.02 -35.38 52.57
CA ALA A 390 2.96 -34.99 51.66
C ALA A 390 2.75 -33.46 51.62
N ALA A 391 2.80 -32.80 52.77
CA ALA A 391 2.72 -31.33 52.87
C ALA A 391 3.92 -30.64 52.22
N LEU A 392 5.13 -31.17 52.42
CA LEU A 392 6.34 -30.64 51.79
C LEU A 392 6.30 -30.83 50.25
N GLY A 393 5.85 -32.00 49.80
CA GLY A 393 5.69 -32.32 48.37
C GLY A 393 4.69 -31.40 47.68
N THR A 394 3.50 -31.19 48.28
CA THR A 394 2.48 -30.27 47.75
C THR A 394 2.95 -28.81 47.75
N ALA A 395 3.67 -28.37 48.79
CA ALA A 395 4.25 -27.02 48.84
C ALA A 395 5.29 -26.78 47.73
N VAL A 396 6.17 -27.75 47.46
CA VAL A 396 7.17 -27.64 46.38
C VAL A 396 6.50 -27.63 45.01
N LEU A 397 5.49 -28.47 44.78
CA LEU A 397 4.78 -28.55 43.50
C LEU A 397 4.00 -27.26 43.19
N LEU A 398 3.28 -26.70 44.20
CA LEU A 398 2.60 -25.41 44.05
C LEU A 398 3.60 -24.24 43.92
N GLY A 399 4.76 -24.30 44.61
CA GLY A 399 5.83 -23.31 44.46
C GLY A 399 6.42 -23.26 43.05
N ALA A 400 6.65 -24.41 42.43
CA ALA A 400 7.14 -24.50 41.05
C ALA A 400 6.11 -24.04 40.01
N ALA A 401 4.83 -24.41 40.19
CA ALA A 401 3.74 -24.00 39.32
C ALA A 401 3.48 -22.48 39.38
N THR A 402 3.60 -21.87 40.56
CA THR A 402 3.43 -20.42 40.72
C THR A 402 4.58 -19.63 40.09
N LEU A 403 5.83 -20.11 40.18
CA LEU A 403 7.00 -19.45 39.59
C LEU A 403 6.99 -19.46 38.05
N SER A 404 6.55 -20.55 37.43
CA SER A 404 6.43 -20.65 35.96
C SER A 404 5.29 -19.78 35.43
N GLY A 405 4.12 -19.81 36.07
CA GLY A 405 3.00 -18.94 35.74
C GLY A 405 3.31 -17.44 35.90
N GLU A 406 4.14 -17.07 36.88
CA GLU A 406 4.55 -15.67 37.07
C GLU A 406 5.48 -15.17 35.96
N ARG A 407 6.30 -16.04 35.35
CA ARG A 407 7.13 -15.68 34.18
C ARG A 407 6.26 -15.44 32.93
N GLY A 408 5.30 -16.33 32.66
CA GLY A 408 4.36 -16.16 31.56
C GLY A 408 3.52 -14.88 31.68
N ARG A 409 2.98 -14.61 32.88
CA ARG A 409 2.22 -13.39 33.16
C ARG A 409 3.04 -12.11 32.99
N ARG A 410 4.34 -12.14 33.32
CA ARG A 410 5.25 -10.99 33.13
C ARG A 410 5.50 -10.70 31.65
N LEU A 411 5.73 -11.73 30.84
CA LEU A 411 5.89 -11.57 29.39
C LEU A 411 4.63 -11.00 28.75
N GLU A 412 3.46 -11.54 29.09
CA GLU A 412 2.18 -11.07 28.54
C GLU A 412 1.87 -9.61 28.93
N THR A 413 2.14 -9.24 30.18
CA THR A 413 2.00 -7.86 30.66
C THR A 413 2.95 -6.93 29.91
N SER A 414 4.19 -7.38 29.65
CA SER A 414 5.19 -6.61 28.91
C SER A 414 4.78 -6.41 27.44
N ARG A 415 4.32 -7.47 26.76
CA ARG A 415 3.80 -7.42 25.39
C ARG A 415 2.61 -6.49 25.26
N THR A 416 1.64 -6.60 26.18
CA THR A 416 0.46 -5.72 26.20
C THR A 416 0.88 -4.25 26.33
N ARG A 417 1.86 -3.96 27.20
CA ARG A 417 2.39 -2.60 27.39
C ARG A 417 3.15 -2.10 26.16
N ALA A 418 3.96 -2.96 25.53
CA ALA A 418 4.67 -2.62 24.29
C ALA A 418 3.70 -2.28 23.15
N ARG A 419 2.65 -3.10 22.96
CA ARG A 419 1.57 -2.83 21.98
C ARG A 419 0.89 -1.48 22.24
N ALA A 420 0.59 -1.16 23.50
CA ALA A 420 -0.01 0.12 23.86
C ALA A 420 0.92 1.31 23.53
N LEU A 421 2.24 1.15 23.73
CA LEU A 421 3.22 2.19 23.38
C LEU A 421 3.36 2.38 21.86
N ILE A 422 3.38 1.28 21.09
CA ILE A 422 3.39 1.31 19.62
C ILE A 422 2.19 2.08 19.09
N ARG A 423 0.98 1.71 19.53
CA ARG A 423 -0.27 2.37 19.11
C ARG A 423 -0.27 3.84 19.48
N HIS A 424 0.13 4.18 20.71
CA HIS A 424 0.22 5.56 21.14
C HIS A 424 1.14 6.41 20.26
N ARG A 425 2.29 5.86 19.84
CA ARG A 425 3.20 6.56 18.94
C ARG A 425 2.63 6.72 17.53
N ALA A 426 2.01 5.67 17.01
CA ALA A 426 1.32 5.73 15.72
C ALA A 426 0.18 6.76 15.72
N ASP A 427 -0.62 6.83 16.79
CA ASP A 427 -1.69 7.82 16.97
C ASP A 427 -1.13 9.25 17.02
N GLY A 428 -0.03 9.45 17.75
CA GLY A 428 0.67 10.74 17.80
C GLY A 428 1.18 11.17 16.42
N PHE A 429 1.78 10.25 15.67
CA PHE A 429 2.20 10.49 14.29
C PHE A 429 1.02 10.82 13.37
N LEU A 430 -0.08 10.06 13.43
CA LEU A 430 -1.30 10.33 12.64
C LEU A 430 -1.88 11.72 12.91
N LEU A 431 -1.82 12.18 14.15
CA LEU A 431 -2.31 13.51 14.52
C LEU A 431 -1.45 14.61 13.87
N VAL A 432 -0.13 14.51 13.96
CA VAL A 432 0.82 15.49 13.39
C VAL A 432 0.78 15.46 11.86
N ALA A 433 0.94 14.28 11.26
CA ALA A 433 0.94 14.11 9.81
C ALA A 433 -0.43 14.47 9.18
N GLY A 434 -1.53 14.08 9.83
CA GLY A 434 -2.87 14.43 9.38
C GLY A 434 -3.14 15.94 9.43
N LYS A 435 -2.62 16.64 10.45
CA LYS A 435 -2.66 18.11 10.51
C LYS A 435 -1.82 18.73 9.39
N HIS A 436 -0.58 18.29 9.23
CA HIS A 436 0.33 18.78 8.18
C HIS A 436 -0.28 18.64 6.78
N ASN A 437 -0.86 17.48 6.46
CA ASN A 437 -1.49 17.24 5.16
C ASN A 437 -2.68 18.19 4.91
N ARG A 438 -3.55 18.37 5.91
CA ARG A 438 -4.69 19.30 5.82
C ARG A 438 -4.23 20.75 5.67
N ASP A 439 -3.24 21.18 6.43
CA ASP A 439 -2.70 22.55 6.38
C ASP A 439 -2.00 22.82 5.04
N THR A 440 -1.27 21.83 4.51
CA THR A 440 -0.60 21.92 3.20
C THR A 440 -1.61 21.96 2.06
N LEU A 441 -2.65 21.11 2.06
CA LEU A 441 -3.74 21.20 1.09
C LEU A 441 -4.47 22.54 1.17
N ARG A 442 -4.74 23.05 2.38
CA ARG A 442 -5.40 24.35 2.55
C ARG A 442 -4.57 25.49 1.96
N ARG A 443 -3.25 25.49 2.17
CA ARG A 443 -2.32 26.47 1.58
C ARG A 443 -2.34 26.40 0.06
N ILE A 444 -2.17 25.21 -0.53
CA ILE A 444 -2.25 24.99 -1.98
C ILE A 444 -3.60 25.48 -2.54
N GLN A 445 -4.71 25.23 -1.84
CA GLN A 445 -6.04 25.69 -2.26
C GLN A 445 -6.14 27.22 -2.27
N GLN A 446 -5.58 27.88 -1.25
CA GLN A 446 -5.56 29.34 -1.15
C GLN A 446 -4.73 29.94 -2.28
N ASP A 447 -3.52 29.42 -2.50
CA ASP A 447 -2.60 29.90 -3.52
C ASP A 447 -3.20 29.73 -4.94
N LEU A 448 -3.82 28.58 -5.22
CA LEU A 448 -4.52 28.35 -6.50
C LEU A 448 -5.72 29.29 -6.70
N ARG A 449 -6.48 29.58 -5.63
CA ARG A 449 -7.60 30.54 -5.69
C ARG A 449 -7.10 31.96 -5.95
N ASP A 450 -6.03 32.37 -5.28
CA ASP A 450 -5.44 33.70 -5.40
C ASP A 450 -4.87 33.92 -6.81
N GLU A 451 -4.18 32.92 -7.37
CA GLU A 451 -3.68 32.93 -8.75
C GLU A 451 -4.82 33.00 -9.78
N CYS A 452 -5.88 32.22 -9.59
CA CYS A 452 -7.06 32.30 -10.46
C CYS A 452 -7.68 33.71 -10.41
N ALA A 453 -7.84 34.27 -9.21
CA ALA A 453 -8.39 35.61 -9.03
C ALA A 453 -7.47 36.71 -9.57
N ALA A 454 -6.15 36.51 -9.57
CA ALA A 454 -5.18 37.43 -10.15
C ALA A 454 -5.26 37.42 -11.69
N ARG A 455 -5.35 36.24 -12.32
CA ARG A 455 -5.48 36.11 -13.78
C ARG A 455 -6.78 36.70 -14.32
N GLU A 456 -7.87 36.52 -13.61
CA GLU A 456 -9.16 37.12 -13.95
C GLU A 456 -9.12 38.66 -13.88
N ARG A 457 -8.35 39.22 -12.94
CA ARG A 457 -8.11 40.68 -12.87
C ARG A 457 -7.22 41.17 -14.02
N ALA A 458 -6.27 40.35 -14.46
CA ALA A 458 -5.35 40.69 -15.56
C ALA A 458 -6.02 40.62 -16.95
N HIS A 459 -7.03 39.76 -17.12
CA HIS A 459 -7.85 39.66 -18.34
C HIS A 459 -9.32 39.93 -18.01
N PRO A 460 -9.70 41.19 -17.71
CA PRO A 460 -11.10 41.51 -17.51
C PRO A 460 -11.88 41.15 -18.78
N PRO A 461 -13.09 40.56 -18.67
CA PRO A 461 -13.92 40.31 -19.83
C PRO A 461 -14.08 41.64 -20.57
N LEU A 462 -13.76 41.65 -21.88
CA LEU A 462 -13.84 42.85 -22.72
C LEU A 462 -15.20 43.51 -22.56
N ALA A 463 -15.30 44.52 -21.68
CA ALA A 463 -16.38 45.46 -21.67
C ALA A 463 -16.30 46.19 -23.01
N ARG A 464 -17.16 45.78 -23.95
CA ARG A 464 -17.19 46.37 -25.29
C ARG A 464 -17.35 47.86 -25.11
N SER A 465 -16.34 48.60 -25.53
CA SER A 465 -16.36 50.04 -25.66
C SER A 465 -17.61 50.43 -26.44
N HIS A 466 -18.57 51.06 -25.75
CA HIS A 466 -19.68 51.72 -26.39
C HIS A 466 -19.10 52.78 -27.34
N THR A 467 -19.08 52.49 -28.64
CA THR A 467 -18.98 53.54 -29.65
C THR A 467 -20.31 54.28 -29.62
N PRO A 468 -20.37 55.57 -29.25
CA PRO A 468 -21.62 56.31 -29.32
C PRO A 468 -22.01 56.40 -30.80
N ALA A 469 -23.15 55.79 -31.15
CA ALA A 469 -23.74 55.92 -32.46
C ALA A 469 -24.07 57.41 -32.69
N ARG A 470 -23.26 58.06 -33.52
CA ARG A 470 -23.45 59.43 -33.98
C ARG A 470 -24.80 59.48 -34.72
N SER A 471 -25.79 60.10 -34.11
CA SER A 471 -27.10 60.32 -34.72
C SER A 471 -26.92 61.21 -35.95
N GLY A 472 -27.09 60.62 -37.13
CA GLY A 472 -27.27 61.36 -38.37
C GLY A 472 -28.61 62.07 -38.34
N ARG A 473 -28.59 63.41 -38.39
CA ARG A 473 -29.72 64.22 -38.82
C ARG A 473 -30.12 63.79 -40.24
N PRO A 474 -31.42 63.60 -40.55
CA PRO A 474 -31.88 63.78 -41.91
C PRO A 474 -32.07 65.27 -42.18
N VAL A 475 -31.44 65.74 -43.25
CA VAL A 475 -31.73 66.99 -43.95
C VAL A 475 -32.86 66.70 -44.94
N ASP A 476 -33.88 67.55 -44.87
CA ASP A 476 -34.90 67.99 -45.85
C ASP A 476 -35.35 67.09 -47.01
N GLY A 477 -36.67 67.11 -47.20
CA GLY A 477 -37.43 66.65 -48.36
C GLY A 477 -38.93 66.78 -48.09
#